data_AF-A0A7W5BKQ9-F1
#
_entry.id   AF-A0A7W5BKQ9-F1
#
_cell.length_a   1.000
_cell.length_b   1.000
_cell.length_c   1.000
_cell.angle_alpha   90.00
_cell.angle_beta   90.00
_cell.angle_gamma   90.00
#
_symmetry.space_group_name_H-M   'P 1'
#
loop_
_entity.id
_entity.type
_entity.pdbx_description
1 polymer ?
#
loop_
_entity_poly.entity_id
_entity_poly.type
_entity_poly.pdbx_seq_one_letter_code
_entity_poly.pdbx_strand_id
1 'polypeptide(L)'
;MTLARSAAKPAQALAILETHGFERYGFDDADLALMCASHSSEERHIERTRTMLSKVRAEEADLRCGGHPSLSETVNRSWIKRDYTPTAVCSNCSGKHVGMIAGSRAIGAGVEGYHLPDHPMQVVVKRTIAELCDLEARDVEWGIDGCNLPTPAFPLDRLARIYAKLAAAADGNDAREDQSVRSTALARIFHAMARYPEMVAGEGRYCTVLMQAFKGAMIGKLGADASYAIGVRASDETRRLGADGALGISVKVEDGNVEILYAVVTEILEQLGIGSPDIRRQFATFHHPARVNTMGVTTGRVSFPFKPRGFKPDGANLVARP
;
A
#
# COMPACT_ATOMS: atom_id res chain seq x y z
N MET A 1 18.55 -0.96 -5.50
CA MET A 1 17.33 -0.99 -6.33
C MET A 1 16.32 -1.89 -5.63
N THR A 2 15.05 -1.49 -5.52
CA THR A 2 14.01 -2.28 -4.81
C THR A 2 12.74 -2.34 -5.64
N LEU A 3 12.24 -3.56 -5.91
CA LEU A 3 10.89 -3.76 -6.45
C LEU A 3 9.86 -3.41 -5.36
N ALA A 4 9.09 -2.34 -5.57
CA ALA A 4 8.07 -1.91 -4.61
C ALA A 4 6.85 -2.85 -4.58
N ARG A 5 6.60 -3.58 -5.68
CA ARG A 5 5.49 -4.54 -5.82
C ARG A 5 4.17 -3.86 -5.45
N SER A 6 3.33 -4.55 -4.67
CA SER A 6 2.04 -4.02 -4.24
C SER A 6 2.09 -2.80 -3.30
N ALA A 7 3.28 -2.40 -2.79
CA ALA A 7 3.41 -1.14 -2.06
C ALA A 7 3.32 0.10 -2.98
N ALA A 8 3.48 -0.06 -4.30
CA ALA A 8 3.30 1.02 -5.27
C ALA A 8 1.83 1.29 -5.65
N LYS A 9 0.87 0.47 -5.18
CA LYS A 9 -0.54 0.55 -5.62
C LYS A 9 -1.20 1.91 -5.38
N PRO A 10 -0.96 2.62 -4.26
CA PRO A 10 -1.49 3.98 -4.10
C PRO A 10 -0.99 4.96 -5.18
N ALA A 11 0.28 4.86 -5.60
CA ALA A 11 0.80 5.65 -6.72
C ALA A 11 0.16 5.25 -8.07
N GLN A 12 -0.12 3.96 -8.26
CA GLN A 12 -0.86 3.47 -9.44
C GLN A 12 -2.32 3.95 -9.44
N ALA A 13 -2.96 4.05 -8.27
CA ALA A 13 -4.30 4.59 -8.11
C ALA A 13 -4.35 6.08 -8.47
N LEU A 14 -3.32 6.86 -8.10
CA LEU A 14 -3.21 8.26 -8.52
C LEU A 14 -3.26 8.39 -10.04
N ALA A 15 -2.51 7.54 -10.76
CA ALA A 15 -2.53 7.56 -12.23
C ALA A 15 -3.93 7.36 -12.81
N ILE A 16 -4.78 6.54 -12.17
CA ILE A 16 -6.18 6.29 -12.58
C ILE A 16 -7.07 7.52 -12.26
N LEU A 17 -6.86 8.18 -11.13
CA LEU A 17 -7.60 9.39 -10.77
C LEU A 17 -7.28 10.54 -11.74
N GLU A 18 -6.03 10.63 -12.20
CA GLU A 18 -5.58 11.64 -13.17
C GLU A 18 -6.15 11.45 -14.59
N THR A 19 -6.76 10.29 -14.90
CA THR A 19 -7.46 10.10 -16.19
C THR A 19 -8.94 10.47 -16.14
N HIS A 20 -9.45 10.93 -14.99
CA HIS A 20 -10.89 11.06 -14.71
C HIS A 20 -11.68 9.74 -14.84
N GLY A 21 -10.98 8.60 -14.88
CA GLY A 21 -11.61 7.28 -14.94
C GLY A 21 -12.34 6.96 -13.65
N PHE A 22 -11.90 7.54 -12.54
CA PHE A 22 -12.53 7.38 -11.25
C PHE A 22 -13.96 7.96 -11.22
N GLU A 23 -14.08 9.25 -11.56
CA GLU A 23 -15.34 10.00 -11.55
C GLU A 23 -16.28 9.53 -12.66
N ARG A 24 -15.76 9.28 -13.87
CA ARG A 24 -16.55 8.87 -15.04
C ARG A 24 -17.39 7.62 -14.81
N TYR A 25 -16.89 6.68 -14.01
CA TYR A 25 -17.57 5.41 -13.73
C TYR A 25 -18.27 5.38 -12.37
N GLY A 26 -18.36 6.51 -11.67
CA GLY A 26 -19.07 6.60 -10.39
C GLY A 26 -18.46 5.71 -9.32
N PHE A 27 -17.13 5.60 -9.28
CA PHE A 27 -16.45 4.93 -8.17
C PHE A 27 -16.52 5.79 -6.89
N ASP A 28 -16.52 5.12 -5.75
CA ASP A 28 -16.45 5.77 -4.43
C ASP A 28 -15.17 5.37 -3.67
N ASP A 29 -15.01 5.90 -2.47
CA ASP A 29 -13.78 5.73 -1.70
C ASP A 29 -13.49 4.27 -1.30
N ALA A 30 -14.50 3.40 -1.19
CA ALA A 30 -14.28 1.97 -0.97
C ALA A 30 -13.78 1.27 -2.24
N ASP A 31 -14.21 1.72 -3.43
CA ASP A 31 -13.61 1.28 -4.70
C ASP A 31 -12.14 1.73 -4.78
N LEU A 32 -11.84 2.96 -4.37
CA LEU A 32 -10.47 3.49 -4.34
C LEU A 32 -9.56 2.71 -3.38
N ALA A 33 -10.06 2.38 -2.19
CA ALA A 33 -9.36 1.53 -1.25
C ALA A 33 -9.07 0.14 -1.86
N LEU A 34 -10.03 -0.42 -2.61
CA LEU A 34 -9.86 -1.69 -3.29
C LEU A 34 -8.89 -1.62 -4.48
N MET A 35 -8.81 -0.49 -5.20
CA MET A 35 -7.76 -0.25 -6.21
C MET A 35 -6.35 -0.25 -5.57
N CYS A 36 -6.25 0.24 -4.32
CA CYS A 36 -5.02 0.22 -3.55
C CYS A 36 -4.71 -1.16 -2.92
N ALA A 37 -5.60 -2.14 -3.02
CA ALA A 37 -5.60 -3.30 -2.15
C ALA A 37 -4.61 -4.40 -2.50
N SER A 38 -4.35 -5.26 -1.53
CA SER A 38 -3.88 -6.64 -1.70
C SER A 38 -4.75 -7.52 -0.81
N HIS A 39 -6.05 -7.55 -1.13
CA HIS A 39 -7.10 -8.05 -0.25
C HIS A 39 -7.05 -9.57 -0.05
N SER A 40 -7.77 -10.05 0.96
CA SER A 40 -7.82 -11.47 1.36
C SER A 40 -8.99 -12.23 0.75
N SER A 41 -9.53 -11.75 -0.36
CA SER A 41 -10.63 -12.41 -1.09
C SER A 41 -11.87 -12.76 -0.24
N GLU A 42 -12.09 -12.06 0.88
CA GLU A 42 -13.36 -12.12 1.60
C GLU A 42 -14.52 -11.69 0.69
N GLU A 43 -15.75 -12.12 1.01
CA GLU A 43 -16.93 -11.87 0.18
C GLU A 43 -17.08 -10.40 -0.19
N ARG A 44 -16.87 -9.48 0.78
CA ARG A 44 -16.91 -8.03 0.57
C ARG A 44 -16.00 -7.55 -0.56
N HIS A 45 -14.82 -8.17 -0.73
CA HIS A 45 -13.87 -7.79 -1.77
C HIS A 45 -14.30 -8.32 -3.14
N ILE A 46 -14.77 -9.56 -3.17
CA ILE A 46 -15.18 -10.23 -4.41
C ILE A 46 -16.44 -9.55 -4.95
N GLU A 47 -17.45 -9.34 -4.10
CA GLU A 47 -18.68 -8.63 -4.46
C GLU A 47 -18.37 -7.22 -4.96
N ARG A 48 -17.52 -6.47 -4.25
CA ARG A 48 -17.12 -5.13 -4.65
C ARG A 48 -16.41 -5.11 -6.00
N THR A 49 -15.50 -6.06 -6.24
CA THR A 49 -14.81 -6.20 -7.53
C THR A 49 -15.82 -6.42 -8.67
N ARG A 50 -16.82 -7.30 -8.46
CA ARG A 50 -17.90 -7.53 -9.43
C ARG A 50 -18.72 -6.26 -9.67
N THR A 51 -19.07 -5.51 -8.62
CA THR A 51 -19.74 -4.22 -8.78
C THR A 51 -18.89 -3.24 -9.59
N MET A 52 -17.58 -3.17 -9.32
CA MET A 52 -16.68 -2.30 -10.07
C MET A 52 -16.59 -2.70 -11.55
N LEU A 53 -16.52 -4.00 -11.86
CA LEU A 53 -16.57 -4.52 -13.23
C LEU A 53 -17.85 -4.09 -13.96
N SER A 54 -19.00 -4.21 -13.29
CA SER A 54 -20.28 -3.74 -13.82
C SER A 54 -20.29 -2.23 -14.10
N LYS A 55 -19.75 -1.41 -13.19
CA LYS A 55 -19.63 0.05 -13.37
C LYS A 55 -18.85 0.40 -14.64
N VAL A 56 -17.77 -0.33 -14.93
CA VAL A 56 -16.95 -0.07 -16.11
C VAL A 56 -17.44 -0.80 -17.36
N ARG A 57 -18.48 -1.63 -17.27
CA ARG A 57 -18.97 -2.52 -18.36
C ARG A 57 -17.87 -3.46 -18.87
N ALA A 58 -17.20 -4.13 -17.94
CA ALA A 58 -16.22 -5.18 -18.22
C ALA A 58 -16.67 -6.49 -17.58
N GLU A 59 -16.13 -7.59 -18.09
CA GLU A 59 -16.38 -8.92 -17.57
C GLU A 59 -15.15 -9.44 -16.82
N GLU A 60 -15.33 -10.51 -16.04
CA GLU A 60 -14.22 -11.13 -15.33
C GLU A 60 -13.11 -11.62 -16.28
N ALA A 61 -13.46 -12.04 -17.49
CA ALA A 61 -12.51 -12.45 -18.53
C ALA A 61 -11.61 -11.31 -19.04
N ASP A 62 -12.01 -10.05 -18.83
CA ASP A 62 -11.15 -8.89 -19.14
C ASP A 62 -10.02 -8.73 -18.11
N LEU A 63 -10.13 -9.35 -16.93
CA LEU A 63 -9.08 -9.30 -15.92
C LEU A 63 -7.86 -10.09 -16.39
N ARG A 64 -6.69 -9.45 -16.32
CA ARG A 64 -5.40 -10.04 -16.72
C ARG A 64 -4.63 -10.63 -15.53
N CYS A 65 -5.26 -10.67 -14.36
CA CYS A 65 -4.81 -11.40 -13.19
C CYS A 65 -5.57 -12.72 -13.06
N GLY A 66 -4.92 -13.75 -12.52
CA GLY A 66 -5.55 -15.03 -12.21
C GLY A 66 -5.99 -15.16 -10.74
N GLY A 67 -6.82 -16.17 -10.48
CA GLY A 67 -7.14 -16.60 -9.13
C GLY A 67 -5.94 -17.25 -8.43
N HIS A 68 -5.92 -17.16 -7.11
CA HIS A 68 -4.90 -17.78 -6.27
C HIS A 68 -5.49 -18.10 -4.88
N PRO A 69 -4.83 -18.95 -4.06
CA PRO A 69 -5.24 -19.17 -2.67
C PRO A 69 -5.42 -17.86 -1.91
N SER A 70 -6.46 -17.76 -1.09
CA SER A 70 -6.71 -16.53 -0.33
C SER A 70 -5.58 -16.26 0.66
N LEU A 71 -5.25 -14.98 0.85
CA LEU A 71 -4.33 -14.52 1.89
C LEU A 71 -4.92 -14.61 3.31
N SER A 72 -6.23 -14.83 3.44
CA SER A 72 -6.88 -15.17 4.70
C SER A 72 -6.91 -16.68 4.86
N GLU A 73 -6.29 -17.19 5.93
CA GLU A 73 -6.31 -18.61 6.25
C GLU A 73 -7.76 -19.13 6.36
N THR A 74 -8.64 -18.35 6.99
CA THR A 74 -10.06 -18.71 7.17
C THR A 74 -10.78 -18.86 5.84
N VAL A 75 -10.62 -17.88 4.93
CA VAL A 75 -11.24 -17.94 3.59
C VAL A 75 -10.66 -19.11 2.80
N ASN A 76 -9.34 -19.24 2.79
CA ASN A 76 -8.66 -20.30 2.05
C ASN A 76 -9.04 -21.70 2.53
N ARG A 77 -9.11 -21.93 3.85
CA ARG A 77 -9.59 -23.19 4.44
C ARG A 77 -11.04 -23.48 4.05
N SER A 78 -11.88 -22.46 3.99
CA SER A 78 -13.28 -22.63 3.56
C SER A 78 -13.40 -23.02 2.09
N TRP A 79 -12.49 -22.53 1.23
CA TRP A 79 -12.44 -22.89 -0.18
C TRP A 79 -11.95 -24.31 -0.38
N ILE A 80 -10.87 -24.70 0.30
CA ILE A 80 -10.35 -26.08 0.27
C ILE A 80 -11.41 -27.10 0.68
N LYS A 81 -12.15 -26.84 1.77
CA LYS A 81 -13.24 -27.72 2.24
C LYS A 81 -14.37 -27.92 1.22
N ARG A 82 -14.53 -26.97 0.28
CA ARG A 82 -15.60 -26.96 -0.73
C ARG A 82 -15.09 -27.27 -2.13
N ASP A 83 -13.81 -27.63 -2.27
CA ASP A 83 -13.13 -27.81 -3.56
C ASP A 83 -13.32 -26.60 -4.51
N TYR A 84 -13.32 -25.39 -3.93
CA TYR A 84 -13.56 -24.16 -4.68
C TYR A 84 -12.28 -23.73 -5.42
N THR A 85 -12.37 -23.59 -6.73
CA THR A 85 -11.29 -23.03 -7.56
C THR A 85 -11.44 -21.51 -7.68
N PRO A 86 -10.49 -20.71 -7.13
CA PRO A 86 -10.57 -19.26 -7.20
C PRO A 86 -10.37 -18.73 -8.62
N THR A 87 -11.12 -17.70 -8.97
CA THR A 87 -11.11 -17.04 -10.29
C THR A 87 -10.44 -15.66 -10.23
N ALA A 88 -10.45 -14.89 -11.32
CA ALA A 88 -9.74 -13.61 -11.40
C ALA A 88 -10.29 -12.55 -10.40
N VAL A 89 -11.59 -12.54 -10.10
CA VAL A 89 -12.13 -11.65 -9.04
C VAL A 89 -11.62 -12.00 -7.64
N CYS A 90 -11.16 -13.24 -7.44
CA CYS A 90 -10.56 -13.70 -6.20
C CYS A 90 -9.09 -13.25 -6.07
N SER A 91 -8.48 -12.73 -7.14
CA SER A 91 -7.11 -12.20 -7.11
C SER A 91 -7.02 -11.02 -6.15
N ASN A 92 -6.02 -10.98 -5.29
CA ASN A 92 -5.76 -9.87 -4.38
C ASN A 92 -5.47 -8.52 -5.09
N CYS A 93 -5.25 -8.56 -6.41
CA CYS A 93 -5.02 -7.40 -7.27
C CYS A 93 -6.25 -7.00 -8.10
N SER A 94 -7.38 -7.71 -8.00
CA SER A 94 -8.50 -7.55 -8.91
C SER A 94 -9.03 -6.11 -8.96
N GLY A 95 -9.16 -5.43 -7.80
CA GLY A 95 -9.52 -4.01 -7.74
C GLY A 95 -8.59 -3.08 -8.52
N LYS A 96 -7.27 -3.30 -8.45
CA LYS A 96 -6.27 -2.56 -9.27
C LYS A 96 -6.53 -2.78 -10.75
N HIS A 97 -6.83 -4.01 -11.17
CA HIS A 97 -7.09 -4.32 -12.58
C HIS A 97 -8.36 -3.64 -13.09
N VAL A 98 -9.43 -3.62 -12.30
CA VAL A 98 -10.65 -2.89 -12.68
C VAL A 98 -10.37 -1.38 -12.78
N GLY A 99 -9.57 -0.82 -11.87
CA GLY A 99 -9.10 0.56 -11.95
C GLY A 99 -8.30 0.84 -13.22
N MET A 100 -7.39 -0.05 -13.62
CA MET A 100 -6.63 0.07 -14.87
C MET A 100 -7.54 0.03 -16.11
N ILE A 101 -8.55 -0.85 -16.12
CA ILE A 101 -9.57 -0.91 -17.18
C ILE A 101 -10.33 0.42 -17.28
N ALA A 102 -10.76 0.98 -16.14
CA ALA A 102 -11.42 2.28 -16.10
C ALA A 102 -10.54 3.40 -16.65
N GLY A 103 -9.29 3.52 -16.17
CA GLY A 103 -8.38 4.55 -16.63
C GLY A 103 -8.07 4.44 -18.12
N SER A 104 -7.86 3.20 -18.58
CA SER A 104 -7.62 2.87 -19.99
C SER A 104 -8.75 3.30 -20.92
N ARG A 105 -10.01 3.04 -20.53
CA ARG A 105 -11.19 3.51 -21.28
C ARG A 105 -11.37 5.03 -21.19
N ALA A 106 -11.04 5.63 -20.04
CA ALA A 106 -11.17 7.07 -19.83
C ALA A 106 -10.28 7.87 -20.78
N ILE A 107 -9.07 7.39 -21.06
CA ILE A 107 -8.13 7.99 -22.03
C ILE A 107 -8.34 7.53 -23.48
N GLY A 108 -9.38 6.73 -23.77
CA GLY A 108 -9.70 6.27 -25.11
C GLY A 108 -8.77 5.19 -25.68
N ALA A 109 -7.95 4.54 -24.85
CA ALA A 109 -6.97 3.54 -25.29
C ALA A 109 -7.53 2.12 -25.47
N GLY A 110 -8.81 1.88 -25.14
CA GLY A 110 -9.42 0.55 -25.14
C GLY A 110 -9.10 -0.23 -23.87
N VAL A 111 -9.28 -1.56 -23.88
CA VAL A 111 -8.89 -2.43 -22.75
C VAL A 111 -7.90 -3.51 -23.17
N GLU A 112 -7.79 -3.80 -24.47
CA GLU A 112 -6.92 -4.87 -24.92
C GLU A 112 -5.47 -4.53 -24.61
N GLY A 113 -4.76 -5.46 -23.97
CA GLY A 113 -3.37 -5.25 -23.60
C GLY A 113 -3.14 -4.22 -22.50
N TYR A 114 -4.13 -3.79 -21.68
CA TYR A 114 -3.89 -2.79 -20.61
C TYR A 114 -2.79 -3.17 -19.61
N HIS A 115 -2.43 -4.46 -19.57
CA HIS A 115 -1.38 -5.02 -18.72
C HIS A 115 0.02 -4.97 -19.34
N LEU A 116 0.13 -4.65 -20.64
CA LEU A 116 1.41 -4.59 -21.34
C LEU A 116 2.13 -3.27 -21.07
N PRO A 117 3.47 -3.26 -20.96
CA PRO A 117 4.25 -2.07 -20.59
C PRO A 117 4.04 -0.85 -21.49
N ASP A 118 3.71 -1.05 -22.77
CA ASP A 118 3.58 0.01 -23.77
C ASP A 118 2.15 0.49 -23.97
N HIS A 119 1.20 -0.13 -23.27
CA HIS A 119 -0.18 0.32 -23.32
C HIS A 119 -0.29 1.76 -22.77
N PRO A 120 -1.07 2.68 -23.39
CA PRO A 120 -1.12 4.10 -22.98
C PRO A 120 -1.38 4.32 -21.48
N MET A 121 -2.26 3.51 -20.88
CA MET A 121 -2.50 3.54 -19.42
C MET A 121 -1.23 3.23 -18.61
N GLN A 122 -0.40 2.28 -19.04
CA GLN A 122 0.86 1.98 -18.36
C GLN A 122 1.90 3.08 -18.55
N VAL A 123 1.88 3.81 -19.68
CA VAL A 123 2.71 5.01 -19.86
C VAL A 123 2.32 6.12 -18.87
N VAL A 124 1.02 6.34 -18.65
CA VAL A 124 0.53 7.26 -17.61
C VAL A 124 1.02 6.82 -16.23
N VAL A 125 0.86 5.54 -15.88
CA VAL A 125 1.35 4.97 -14.61
C VAL A 125 2.86 5.17 -14.42
N LYS A 126 3.65 4.93 -15.48
CA LYS A 126 5.11 5.11 -15.47
C LYS A 126 5.50 6.54 -15.15
N ARG A 127 4.88 7.50 -15.84
CA ARG A 127 5.09 8.93 -15.62
C ARG A 127 4.71 9.34 -14.20
N THR A 128 3.50 9.00 -13.75
CA THR A 128 3.01 9.36 -12.42
C THR A 128 3.91 8.80 -11.31
N ILE A 129 4.43 7.57 -11.45
CA ILE A 129 5.38 6.99 -10.48
C ILE A 129 6.71 7.74 -10.49
N ALA A 130 7.30 8.04 -11.65
CA ALA A 130 8.56 8.78 -11.71
C ALA A 130 8.45 10.15 -11.02
N GLU A 131 7.36 10.88 -11.28
CA GLU A 131 7.06 12.17 -10.64
C GLU A 131 6.85 12.05 -9.13
N LEU A 132 6.18 11.01 -8.65
CA LEU A 132 6.01 10.78 -7.20
C LEU A 132 7.31 10.36 -6.51
N CYS A 133 8.20 9.65 -7.21
CA CYS A 133 9.53 9.29 -6.73
C CYS A 133 10.55 10.44 -6.80
N ASP A 134 10.24 11.52 -7.54
CA ASP A 134 11.18 12.60 -7.88
C ASP A 134 12.44 12.04 -8.54
N LEU A 135 12.19 11.22 -9.56
CA LEU A 135 13.17 10.60 -10.41
C LEU A 135 12.82 10.90 -11.87
N GLU A 136 13.82 10.92 -12.73
CA GLU A 136 13.58 10.88 -14.16
C GLU A 136 13.01 9.51 -14.56
N ALA A 137 12.23 9.45 -15.64
CA ALA A 137 11.61 8.20 -16.08
C ALA A 137 12.63 7.07 -16.34
N ARG A 138 13.86 7.43 -16.76
CA ARG A 138 14.97 6.49 -16.99
C ARG A 138 15.56 5.89 -15.72
N ASP A 139 15.34 6.53 -14.57
CA ASP A 139 15.87 6.11 -13.27
C ASP A 139 14.88 5.20 -12.50
N VAL A 140 13.73 4.91 -13.11
CA VAL A 140 12.75 3.93 -12.63
C VAL A 140 12.80 2.70 -13.52
N GLU A 141 13.23 1.57 -12.95
CA GLU A 141 13.21 0.29 -13.63
C GLU A 141 11.83 -0.37 -13.53
N TRP A 142 11.55 -1.33 -14.41
CA TRP A 142 10.24 -1.98 -14.50
C TRP A 142 10.37 -3.49 -14.68
N GLY A 143 9.58 -4.24 -13.94
CA GLY A 143 9.40 -5.68 -14.10
C GLY A 143 7.93 -6.06 -14.28
N ILE A 144 7.68 -7.34 -14.51
CA ILE A 144 6.32 -7.91 -14.54
C ILE A 144 5.98 -8.42 -13.14
N ASP A 145 4.85 -7.96 -12.58
CA ASP A 145 4.35 -8.39 -11.28
C ASP A 145 3.62 -9.74 -11.36
N GLY A 146 3.42 -10.42 -10.23
CA GLY A 146 2.71 -11.71 -10.18
C GLY A 146 1.24 -11.63 -10.63
N CYS A 147 0.66 -10.43 -10.67
CA CYS A 147 -0.67 -10.19 -11.22
C CYS A 147 -0.68 -9.83 -12.71
N ASN A 148 0.46 -9.93 -13.39
CA ASN A 148 0.67 -9.63 -14.81
C ASN A 148 0.72 -8.14 -15.21
N LEU A 149 0.68 -7.20 -14.25
CA LEU A 149 0.88 -5.77 -14.52
C LEU A 149 2.36 -5.36 -14.36
N PRO A 150 2.81 -4.26 -15.00
CA PRO A 150 4.12 -3.69 -14.75
C PRO A 150 4.24 -3.22 -13.29
N THR A 151 5.40 -3.42 -12.67
CA THR A 151 5.72 -2.94 -11.33
C THR A 151 7.05 -2.20 -11.32
N PRO A 152 7.14 -1.06 -10.61
CA PRO A 152 8.34 -0.25 -10.60
C PRO A 152 9.40 -0.80 -9.63
N ALA A 153 10.66 -0.55 -9.97
CA ALA A 153 11.80 -0.67 -9.09
C ALA A 153 12.56 0.66 -9.02
N PHE A 154 12.88 1.09 -7.80
CA PHE A 154 13.60 2.33 -7.51
C PHE A 154 14.33 2.23 -6.15
N PRO A 155 15.19 3.19 -5.78
CA PRO A 155 15.79 3.23 -4.44
C PRO A 155 14.73 3.26 -3.32
N LEU A 156 14.94 2.50 -2.23
CA LEU A 156 13.94 2.26 -1.19
C LEU A 156 13.41 3.55 -0.55
N ASP A 157 14.25 4.57 -0.37
CA ASP A 157 13.88 5.88 0.16
C ASP A 157 12.79 6.58 -0.67
N ARG A 158 12.68 6.28 -1.96
CA ARG A 158 11.64 6.84 -2.83
C ARG A 158 10.26 6.27 -2.49
N LEU A 159 10.19 5.03 -2.00
CA LEU A 159 8.95 4.47 -1.49
C LEU A 159 8.47 5.26 -0.25
N ALA A 160 9.38 5.56 0.69
CA ALA A 160 9.06 6.42 1.82
C ALA A 160 8.58 7.81 1.35
N ARG A 161 9.24 8.41 0.35
CA ARG A 161 8.87 9.73 -0.19
C ARG A 161 7.46 9.74 -0.79
N ILE A 162 7.05 8.70 -1.52
CA ILE A 162 5.67 8.56 -2.02
C ILE A 162 4.67 8.61 -0.85
N TYR A 163 4.93 7.86 0.21
CA TYR A 163 4.02 7.78 1.35
C TYR A 163 4.01 9.05 2.21
N ALA A 164 5.13 9.75 2.30
CA ALA A 164 5.19 11.09 2.88
C ALA A 164 4.30 12.07 2.08
N LYS A 165 4.33 12.03 0.74
CA LYS A 165 3.46 12.86 -0.13
C LYS A 165 1.97 12.55 0.07
N LEU A 166 1.59 11.28 0.18
CA LEU A 166 0.21 10.86 0.46
C LEU A 166 -0.27 11.43 1.81
N ALA A 167 0.53 11.26 2.85
CA ALA A 167 0.19 11.76 4.19
C ALA A 167 0.16 13.29 4.26
N ALA A 168 1.14 13.98 3.64
CA ALA A 168 1.18 15.44 3.56
C ALA A 168 -0.03 16.01 2.82
N ALA A 169 -0.49 15.36 1.75
CA ALA A 169 -1.69 15.78 1.03
C ALA A 169 -2.94 15.70 1.92
N ALA A 170 -3.04 14.69 2.78
CA ALA A 170 -4.14 14.55 3.75
C ALA A 170 -4.07 15.54 4.94
N ASP A 171 -2.96 16.26 5.11
CA ASP A 171 -2.84 17.38 6.05
C ASP A 171 -3.23 18.72 5.41
N GLY A 172 -3.33 18.79 4.09
CA GLY A 172 -3.83 19.97 3.38
C GLY A 172 -5.28 20.26 3.74
N ASN A 173 -5.61 21.53 4.00
CA ASN A 173 -7.00 21.96 4.11
C ASN A 173 -7.62 22.08 2.72
N ASP A 174 -8.77 21.44 2.50
CA ASP A 174 -9.59 21.52 1.26
C ASP A 174 -9.98 22.96 0.86
N ALA A 175 -9.75 23.95 1.74
CA ALA A 175 -10.14 25.35 1.58
C ALA A 175 -9.01 26.27 1.07
N ARG A 176 -7.82 25.76 0.72
CA ARG A 176 -6.79 26.60 0.09
C ARG A 176 -7.04 26.70 -1.42
N GLU A 177 -7.21 27.91 -1.94
CA GLU A 177 -7.45 28.22 -3.36
C GLU A 177 -6.35 27.71 -4.32
N ASP A 178 -5.20 27.26 -3.80
CA ASP A 178 -4.02 26.81 -4.57
C ASP A 178 -3.73 25.30 -4.44
N GLN A 179 -4.72 24.48 -4.03
CA GLN A 179 -4.52 23.04 -3.97
C GLN A 179 -4.56 22.44 -5.39
N SER A 180 -3.43 21.87 -5.83
CA SER A 180 -3.38 21.19 -7.12
C SER A 180 -4.30 19.96 -7.16
N VAL A 181 -4.86 19.65 -8.34
CA VAL A 181 -5.70 18.45 -8.58
C VAL A 181 -5.02 17.18 -8.08
N ARG A 182 -3.69 17.08 -8.27
CA ARG A 182 -2.88 15.96 -7.78
C ARG A 182 -2.86 15.87 -6.25
N SER A 183 -2.73 17.00 -5.55
CA SER A 183 -2.76 17.02 -4.09
C SER A 183 -4.11 16.53 -3.56
N THR A 184 -5.23 16.99 -4.14
CA THR A 184 -6.57 16.49 -3.79
C THR A 184 -6.72 14.99 -4.04
N ALA A 185 -6.22 14.48 -5.17
CA ALA A 185 -6.25 13.04 -5.47
C ALA A 185 -5.40 12.20 -4.49
N LEU A 186 -4.21 12.67 -4.12
CA LEU A 186 -3.35 12.04 -3.11
C LEU A 186 -4.04 11.99 -1.73
N ALA A 187 -4.65 13.11 -1.30
CA ALA A 187 -5.41 13.19 -0.05
C ALA A 187 -6.57 12.18 -0.06
N ARG A 188 -7.32 12.11 -1.16
CA ARG A 188 -8.42 11.16 -1.32
C ARG A 188 -7.97 9.70 -1.22
N ILE A 189 -6.85 9.35 -1.83
CA ILE A 189 -6.26 8.00 -1.73
C ILE A 189 -5.91 7.68 -0.27
N PHE A 190 -5.27 8.61 0.44
CA PHE A 190 -4.95 8.43 1.85
C PHE A 190 -6.22 8.20 2.68
N HIS A 191 -7.23 9.06 2.53
CA HIS A 191 -8.48 8.96 3.28
C HIS A 191 -9.26 7.68 2.96
N ALA A 192 -9.32 7.27 1.69
CA ALA A 192 -9.95 6.03 1.27
C ALA A 192 -9.30 4.81 1.95
N MET A 193 -7.97 4.72 1.92
CA MET A 193 -7.24 3.62 2.57
C MET A 193 -7.44 3.63 4.09
N ALA A 194 -7.36 4.80 4.73
CA ALA A 194 -7.54 4.94 6.17
C ALA A 194 -8.98 4.64 6.63
N ARG A 195 -9.99 4.96 5.80
CA ARG A 195 -11.40 4.76 6.11
C ARG A 195 -11.88 3.34 5.85
N TYR A 196 -11.32 2.67 4.85
CA TYR A 196 -11.67 1.30 4.47
C TYR A 196 -10.47 0.35 4.54
N PRO A 197 -9.79 0.25 5.70
CA PRO A 197 -8.57 -0.53 5.85
C PRO A 197 -8.80 -2.03 5.63
N GLU A 198 -10.00 -2.52 5.91
CA GLU A 198 -10.44 -3.88 5.60
C GLU A 198 -10.49 -4.14 4.09
N MET A 199 -10.89 -3.16 3.27
CA MET A 199 -10.86 -3.31 1.80
C MET A 199 -9.44 -3.37 1.24
N VAL A 200 -8.47 -2.74 1.92
CA VAL A 200 -7.06 -2.69 1.48
C VAL A 200 -6.35 -4.03 1.71
N ALA A 201 -6.54 -4.69 2.85
CA ALA A 201 -5.81 -5.91 3.18
C ALA A 201 -6.68 -7.09 3.60
N GLY A 202 -7.84 -6.87 4.23
CA GLY A 202 -8.68 -7.89 4.84
C GLY A 202 -8.49 -8.01 6.34
N GLU A 203 -9.46 -8.66 6.98
CA GLU A 203 -9.61 -8.79 8.43
C GLU A 203 -8.35 -9.34 9.11
N GLY A 204 -7.99 -8.75 10.26
CA GLY A 204 -6.89 -9.22 11.11
C GLY A 204 -5.48 -9.09 10.55
N ARG A 205 -5.30 -8.57 9.32
CA ARG A 205 -3.97 -8.39 8.72
C ARG A 205 -3.31 -7.09 9.18
N TYR A 206 -1.99 -7.08 9.19
CA TYR A 206 -1.18 -5.98 9.72
C TYR A 206 -1.60 -4.58 9.21
N CYS A 207 -1.81 -4.41 7.90
CA CYS A 207 -2.21 -3.11 7.34
C CYS A 207 -3.58 -2.66 7.89
N THR A 208 -4.52 -3.59 8.08
CA THR A 208 -5.86 -3.30 8.60
C THR A 208 -5.78 -2.92 10.07
N VAL A 209 -5.09 -3.73 10.89
CA VAL A 209 -4.88 -3.44 12.31
C VAL A 209 -4.16 -2.10 12.51
N LEU A 210 -3.12 -1.82 11.71
CA LEU A 210 -2.38 -0.56 11.74
C LEU A 210 -3.30 0.64 11.50
N MET A 211 -4.02 0.65 10.38
CA MET A 211 -4.86 1.79 10.01
C MET A 211 -6.04 1.98 10.98
N GLN A 212 -6.62 0.89 11.50
CA GLN A 212 -7.66 0.95 12.53
C GLN A 212 -7.14 1.55 13.85
N ALA A 213 -5.97 1.10 14.32
CA ALA A 213 -5.39 1.56 15.57
C ALA A 213 -5.04 3.05 15.54
N PHE A 214 -4.55 3.55 14.39
CA PHE A 214 -4.14 4.94 14.21
C PHE A 214 -5.27 5.87 13.74
N LYS A 215 -6.47 5.37 13.45
CA LYS A 215 -7.70 6.17 13.20
C LYS A 215 -7.51 7.32 12.21
N GLY A 216 -6.81 7.04 11.11
CA GLY A 216 -6.52 8.03 10.06
C GLY A 216 -5.32 8.95 10.28
N ALA A 217 -4.53 8.73 11.35
CA ALA A 217 -3.24 9.41 11.52
C ALA A 217 -2.15 8.83 10.60
N MET A 218 -2.32 7.60 10.09
CA MET A 218 -1.40 7.00 9.12
C MET A 218 -2.08 5.96 8.22
N ILE A 219 -1.42 5.67 7.10
CA ILE A 219 -1.71 4.53 6.23
C ILE A 219 -0.50 3.62 6.11
N GLY A 220 -0.72 2.32 5.89
CA GLY A 220 0.34 1.35 5.64
C GLY A 220 -0.02 0.38 4.53
N LYS A 221 1.00 -0.07 3.78
CA LYS A 221 0.79 -1.00 2.66
C LYS A 221 1.92 -2.00 2.50
N LEU A 222 1.52 -3.27 2.54
CA LEU A 222 2.37 -4.40 2.17
C LEU A 222 2.56 -4.50 0.65
N GLY A 223 3.80 -4.68 0.23
CA GLY A 223 4.21 -5.24 -1.05
C GLY A 223 4.59 -6.72 -0.90
N ALA A 224 4.37 -7.51 -1.96
CA ALA A 224 4.89 -8.89 -2.02
C ALA A 224 6.41 -8.92 -1.79
N ASP A 225 6.92 -10.07 -1.36
CA ASP A 225 8.33 -10.27 -1.03
C ASP A 225 8.83 -9.25 0.01
N ALA A 226 8.02 -9.01 1.05
CA ALA A 226 8.38 -8.19 2.22
C ALA A 226 8.86 -6.75 1.94
N SER A 227 8.17 -6.04 1.05
CA SER A 227 8.25 -4.57 1.00
C SER A 227 7.13 -3.96 1.84
N TYR A 228 7.37 -2.88 2.57
CA TYR A 228 6.33 -2.17 3.33
C TYR A 228 6.56 -0.68 3.29
N ALA A 229 5.48 0.09 3.31
CA ALA A 229 5.54 1.53 3.37
C ALA A 229 4.44 2.10 4.28
N ILE A 230 4.77 3.18 4.99
CA ILE A 230 3.88 3.91 5.90
C ILE A 230 3.97 5.39 5.58
N GLY A 231 2.81 6.05 5.54
CA GLY A 231 2.70 7.51 5.52
C GLY A 231 2.08 7.96 6.83
N VAL A 232 2.82 8.74 7.61
CA VAL A 232 2.41 9.31 8.90
C VAL A 232 2.07 10.77 8.68
N ARG A 233 0.87 11.19 9.06
CA ARG A 233 0.47 12.60 9.02
C ARG A 233 1.31 13.44 9.97
N ALA A 234 1.38 14.74 9.70
CA ALA A 234 2.08 15.70 10.55
C ALA A 234 1.54 15.67 11.98
N SER A 235 2.44 15.52 12.95
CA SER A 235 2.12 15.53 14.37
C SER A 235 3.31 16.00 15.20
N ASP A 236 3.13 16.15 16.51
CA ASP A 236 4.25 16.41 17.42
C ASP A 236 5.27 15.26 17.42
N GLU A 237 4.83 14.03 17.12
CA GLU A 237 5.69 12.86 17.01
C GLU A 237 6.60 12.97 15.78
N THR A 238 6.05 13.36 14.61
CA THR A 238 6.88 13.55 13.40
C THR A 238 7.83 14.74 13.56
N ARG A 239 7.40 15.83 14.21
CA ARG A 239 8.25 16.98 14.50
C ARG A 239 9.40 16.65 15.45
N ARG A 240 9.15 15.85 16.50
CA ARG A 240 10.20 15.36 17.42
C ARG A 240 11.25 14.53 16.68
N LEU A 241 10.85 13.84 15.63
CA LEU A 241 11.74 13.09 14.75
C LEU A 241 12.46 13.98 13.73
N GLY A 242 12.25 15.30 13.76
CA GLY A 242 12.90 16.25 12.86
C GLY A 242 12.25 16.39 11.48
N ALA A 243 11.05 15.83 11.29
CA ALA A 243 10.28 16.04 10.07
C ALA A 243 9.56 17.40 10.11
N ASP A 244 9.64 18.15 9.01
CA ASP A 244 8.82 19.35 8.78
C ASP A 244 7.50 18.94 8.11
N GLY A 245 6.59 18.36 8.91
CA GLY A 245 5.29 17.87 8.45
C GLY A 245 5.15 16.35 8.49
N ALA A 246 4.58 15.78 7.44
CA ALA A 246 4.34 14.33 7.32
C ALA A 246 5.65 13.54 7.18
N LEU A 247 5.62 12.27 7.61
CA LEU A 247 6.77 11.36 7.59
C LEU A 247 6.45 10.12 6.74
N GLY A 248 7.41 9.72 5.90
CA GLY A 248 7.37 8.46 5.16
C GLY A 248 8.33 7.44 5.77
N ILE A 249 7.91 6.19 5.88
CA ILE A 249 8.74 5.08 6.34
C ILE A 249 8.63 3.96 5.31
N SER A 250 9.75 3.34 4.94
CA SER A 250 9.77 2.19 4.05
C SER A 250 10.73 1.12 4.55
N VAL A 251 10.32 -0.14 4.47
CA VAL A 251 11.10 -1.29 4.95
C VAL A 251 11.10 -2.36 3.86
N LYS A 252 12.26 -3.01 3.68
CA LYS A 252 12.41 -4.19 2.83
C LYS A 252 13.15 -5.25 3.62
N VAL A 253 12.62 -6.47 3.63
CA VAL A 253 13.36 -7.66 4.05
C VAL A 253 13.77 -8.41 2.78
N GLU A 254 15.08 -8.64 2.60
CA GLU A 254 15.62 -9.12 1.32
C GLU A 254 15.17 -10.53 0.95
N ASP A 255 14.99 -11.41 1.95
CA ASP A 255 14.54 -12.79 1.75
C ASP A 255 13.02 -12.92 1.52
N GLY A 256 12.28 -11.82 1.57
CA GLY A 256 10.83 -11.80 1.36
C GLY A 256 9.97 -12.21 2.56
N ASN A 257 10.56 -12.38 3.76
CA ASN A 257 9.82 -12.84 4.94
C ASN A 257 8.87 -11.77 5.50
N VAL A 258 7.57 -11.95 5.23
CA VAL A 258 6.50 -11.00 5.64
C VAL A 258 6.26 -10.99 7.14
N GLU A 259 6.42 -12.11 7.83
CA GLU A 259 6.23 -12.17 9.28
C GLU A 259 7.31 -11.37 10.00
N ILE A 260 8.57 -11.52 9.56
CA ILE A 260 9.69 -10.71 10.07
C ILE A 260 9.56 -9.25 9.67
N LEU A 261 9.06 -8.95 8.46
CA LEU A 261 8.76 -7.57 8.06
C LEU A 261 7.81 -6.89 9.04
N TYR A 262 6.70 -7.53 9.43
CA TYR A 262 5.76 -6.94 10.39
C TYR A 262 6.39 -6.74 11.77
N ALA A 263 7.24 -7.66 12.20
CA ALA A 263 8.00 -7.54 13.43
C ALA A 263 8.94 -6.32 13.40
N VAL A 264 9.69 -6.15 12.30
CA VAL A 264 10.61 -5.02 12.09
C VAL A 264 9.88 -3.69 11.96
N VAL A 265 8.77 -3.63 11.23
CA VAL A 265 7.97 -2.40 11.10
C VAL A 265 7.41 -1.97 12.46
N THR A 266 6.91 -2.91 13.26
CA THR A 266 6.43 -2.62 14.63
C THR A 266 7.54 -2.11 15.52
N GLU A 267 8.72 -2.75 15.47
CA GLU A 267 9.89 -2.29 16.21
C GLU A 267 10.33 -0.88 15.81
N ILE A 268 10.30 -0.55 14.51
CA ILE A 268 10.63 0.80 14.03
C ILE A 268 9.65 1.83 14.61
N LEU A 269 8.35 1.53 14.63
CA LEU A 269 7.35 2.44 15.23
C LEU A 269 7.58 2.62 16.75
N GLU A 270 7.94 1.55 17.47
CA GLU A 270 8.32 1.61 18.89
C GLU A 270 9.55 2.49 19.11
N GLN A 271 10.65 2.23 18.39
CA GLN A 271 11.90 2.98 18.54
C GLN A 271 11.77 4.46 18.13
N LEU A 272 10.90 4.78 17.16
CA LEU A 272 10.58 6.16 16.78
C LEU A 272 9.56 6.83 17.73
N GLY A 273 8.95 6.08 18.64
CA GLY A 273 7.94 6.57 19.57
C GLY A 273 6.68 7.08 18.87
N ILE A 274 6.28 6.46 17.75
CA ILE A 274 5.09 6.80 16.98
C ILE A 274 3.89 6.02 17.54
N GLY A 275 2.81 6.73 17.87
CA GLY A 275 1.63 6.16 18.53
C GLY A 275 1.83 6.02 20.03
N SER A 276 0.75 6.02 20.82
CA SER A 276 0.83 5.80 22.27
C SER A 276 1.21 4.35 22.60
N PRO A 277 1.71 4.06 23.83
CA PRO A 277 1.91 2.68 24.27
C PRO A 277 0.67 1.80 24.10
N ASP A 278 -0.53 2.36 24.23
CA ASP A 278 -1.81 1.65 24.06
C ASP A 278 -2.07 1.27 22.60
N ILE A 279 -1.73 2.17 21.66
CA ILE A 279 -1.76 1.88 20.23
C ILE A 279 -0.75 0.78 19.91
N ARG A 280 0.50 0.91 20.40
CA ARG A 280 1.57 -0.05 20.07
C ARG A 280 1.30 -1.45 20.61
N ARG A 281 0.64 -1.59 21.76
CA ARG A 281 0.21 -2.91 22.30
C ARG A 281 -0.75 -3.68 21.38
N GLN A 282 -1.49 -3.00 20.50
CA GLN A 282 -2.36 -3.68 19.52
C GLN A 282 -1.58 -4.50 18.49
N PHE A 283 -0.26 -4.25 18.35
CA PHE A 283 0.63 -4.98 17.44
C PHE A 283 1.42 -6.11 18.11
N ALA A 284 1.14 -6.43 19.38
CA ALA A 284 1.95 -7.38 20.15
C ALA A 284 2.10 -8.76 19.46
N THR A 285 1.05 -9.23 18.77
CA THR A 285 1.07 -10.49 18.01
C THR A 285 2.01 -10.47 16.80
N PHE A 286 2.32 -9.28 16.26
CA PHE A 286 3.23 -9.10 15.14
C PHE A 286 4.66 -8.76 15.57
N HIS A 287 4.84 -8.19 16.76
CA HIS A 287 6.12 -7.62 17.20
C HIS A 287 7.14 -8.70 17.59
N HIS A 288 6.75 -9.67 18.41
CA HIS A 288 7.63 -10.75 18.87
C HIS A 288 7.04 -12.12 18.52
N PRO A 289 6.98 -12.48 17.22
CA PRO A 289 6.35 -13.72 16.80
C PRO A 289 7.13 -14.93 17.32
N ALA A 290 6.41 -15.86 17.96
CA ALA A 290 6.98 -17.05 18.57
C ALA A 290 7.67 -17.94 17.53
N ARG A 291 8.87 -18.44 17.86
CA ARG A 291 9.58 -19.43 17.05
C ARG A 291 9.44 -20.79 17.72
N VAL A 292 8.53 -21.61 17.20
CA VAL A 292 8.27 -22.97 17.72
C VAL A 292 8.51 -24.01 16.63
N ASN A 293 8.91 -25.22 17.02
CA ASN A 293 8.93 -26.36 16.10
C ASN A 293 7.52 -26.94 15.90
N THR A 294 7.42 -28.00 15.10
CA THR A 294 6.16 -28.72 14.81
C THR A 294 5.48 -29.33 16.04
N MET A 295 6.20 -29.46 17.16
CA MET A 295 5.68 -29.94 18.45
C MET A 295 5.33 -28.79 19.42
N GLY A 296 5.42 -27.54 18.97
CA GLY A 296 5.14 -26.35 19.79
C GLY A 296 6.26 -25.98 20.78
N VAL A 297 7.43 -26.62 20.68
CA VAL A 297 8.58 -26.30 21.54
C VAL A 297 9.28 -25.06 20.99
N THR A 298 9.54 -24.07 21.85
CA THR A 298 10.29 -22.86 21.49
C THR A 298 11.70 -23.22 20.99
N THR A 299 12.02 -22.82 19.76
CA THR A 299 13.30 -23.05 19.11
C THR A 299 14.16 -21.79 18.96
N GLY A 300 13.60 -20.62 19.27
CA GLY A 300 14.34 -19.37 19.17
C GLY A 300 13.54 -18.15 19.57
N ARG A 301 14.11 -16.97 19.31
CA ARG A 301 13.47 -15.67 19.54
C ARG A 301 13.82 -14.70 18.42
N VAL A 302 12.93 -13.76 18.17
CA VAL A 302 13.22 -12.60 17.32
C VAL A 302 13.83 -11.50 18.19
N SER A 303 14.93 -10.90 17.71
CA SER A 303 15.60 -9.76 18.36
C SER A 303 15.93 -8.69 17.34
N PHE A 304 15.96 -7.43 17.77
CA PHE A 304 16.15 -6.27 16.90
C PHE A 304 17.45 -5.51 17.25
N PRO A 305 18.64 -6.03 16.90
CA PRO A 305 19.91 -5.39 17.20
C PRO A 305 20.22 -4.24 16.23
N PHE A 306 19.26 -3.34 16.00
CA PHE A 306 19.42 -2.15 15.17
C PHE A 306 18.83 -0.92 15.85
N LYS A 307 19.29 0.26 15.43
CA LYS A 307 18.68 1.55 15.77
C LYS A 307 18.52 2.39 14.50
N PRO A 308 17.38 3.07 14.30
CA PRO A 308 17.25 4.10 13.29
C PRO A 308 18.38 5.14 13.45
N ARG A 309 19.13 5.41 12.37
CA ARG A 309 20.16 6.44 12.36
C ARG A 309 19.53 7.82 12.15
N GLY A 310 20.16 8.86 12.70
CA GLY A 310 19.79 10.25 12.41
C GLY A 310 18.78 10.90 13.37
N PHE A 311 18.26 10.15 14.35
CA PHE A 311 17.32 10.67 15.34
C PHE A 311 18.03 10.88 16.68
N LYS A 312 18.11 12.13 17.14
CA LYS A 312 18.50 12.45 18.52
C LYS A 312 17.24 12.35 19.39
N PRO A 313 17.20 11.49 20.42
CA PRO A 313 16.03 11.37 21.29
C PRO A 313 15.71 12.65 22.06
N ASP A 314 16.69 13.55 22.22
CA ASP A 314 16.54 14.78 22.99
C ASP A 314 17.20 15.96 22.26
N GLY A 315 16.52 17.11 22.27
CA GLY A 315 16.88 18.37 21.61
C GLY A 315 18.17 19.04 22.09
N ALA A 316 19.29 18.32 22.12
CA ALA A 316 20.61 18.88 22.30
C ALA A 316 21.15 19.38 20.95
N ASN A 317 20.93 20.68 20.71
CA ASN A 317 21.75 21.50 19.82
C ASN A 317 23.22 21.26 20.16
N LEU A 318 23.97 20.69 19.23
CA LEU A 318 25.43 20.79 19.24
C LEU A 318 25.80 21.71 18.10
N VAL A 319 26.05 22.96 18.50
CA VAL A 319 26.85 23.93 17.77
C VAL A 319 28.05 23.20 17.18
N ALA A 320 28.16 23.25 15.86
CA ALA A 320 29.35 22.80 15.16
C ALA A 320 30.57 23.54 15.74
N ARG A 321 31.57 22.77 16.15
CA ARG A 321 32.93 23.25 16.37
C ARG A 321 33.88 22.35 15.58
N PRO A 322 34.98 22.94 15.09
CA PRO A 322 35.41 22.91 13.70
C PRO A 322 35.93 21.56 13.20
#